data_AF-A0A7R8HAT7-F1
#
_entry.id   AF-A0A7R8HAT7-F1
#
_cell.length_a   1.000
_cell.length_b   1.000
_cell.length_c   1.000
_cell.angle_alpha   90.00
_cell.angle_beta   90.00
_cell.angle_gamma   90.00
#
_symmetry.space_group_name_H-M   'P 1'
#
loop_
_entity.id
_entity.type
_entity.pdbx_description
1 polymer ?
#
loop_
_entity_poly.entity_id
_entity_poly.type
_entity_poly.pdbx_seq_one_letter_code
_entity_poly.pdbx_strand_id
1 'polypeptide(L)'
;MLLKKFLDDDFSEIYLWQIQSLICIFQRHIQEIERENNAVVEVKKILDKVHTMLHEYKTNKFMPLKVKGMLAQKQEDGFGQKCDHVNAEIQGMYSTCLVYFERWMAPREGFSTFMWMDLGEILD
;
A
#
# COMPACT_ATOMS: atom_id res chain seq x y z
N MET A 1 -25.78 -1.36 13.67
CA MET A 1 -24.97 -2.18 12.74
C MET A 1 -23.84 -1.32 12.21
N LEU A 2 -22.58 -1.72 12.45
CA LEU A 2 -21.38 -0.92 12.12
C LEU A 2 -21.31 -0.57 10.63
N LEU A 3 -21.63 -1.55 9.77
CA LEU A 3 -21.61 -1.38 8.31
C LEU A 3 -22.60 -0.32 7.84
N LYS A 4 -23.82 -0.30 8.41
CA LYS A 4 -24.81 0.73 8.08
C LYS A 4 -24.29 2.13 8.43
N LYS A 5 -23.71 2.30 9.63
CA LYS A 5 -23.11 3.57 10.03
C LYS A 5 -21.97 4.01 9.11
N PHE A 6 -21.17 3.07 8.62
CA PHE A 6 -20.13 3.36 7.64
C PHE A 6 -20.75 3.80 6.31
N LEU A 7 -21.70 3.05 5.76
CA LEU A 7 -22.34 3.40 4.48
C LEU A 7 -23.14 4.71 4.54
N ASP A 8 -23.62 5.10 5.72
CA ASP A 8 -24.33 6.37 5.95
C ASP A 8 -23.37 7.57 6.18
N ASP A 9 -22.04 7.36 6.29
CA ASP A 9 -21.05 8.44 6.45
C ASP A 9 -20.45 8.84 5.09
N ASP A 10 -20.63 10.10 4.73
CA ASP A 10 -20.06 10.74 3.53
C ASP A 10 -18.54 10.58 3.38
N PHE A 11 -17.80 10.39 4.48
CA PHE A 11 -16.35 10.19 4.45
C PHE A 11 -15.95 8.74 4.12
N SER A 12 -16.87 7.79 4.23
CA SER A 12 -16.60 6.37 3.98
C SER A 12 -16.15 6.10 2.55
N GLU A 13 -16.67 6.84 1.57
CA GLU A 13 -16.24 6.73 0.18
C GLU A 13 -14.75 7.07 0.03
N ILE A 14 -14.23 8.03 0.82
CA ILE A 14 -12.81 8.40 0.81
C ILE A 14 -11.94 7.21 1.25
N TYR A 15 -12.34 6.49 2.30
CA TYR A 15 -11.63 5.28 2.74
C TYR A 15 -11.68 4.17 1.70
N LEU A 16 -12.82 4.00 1.01
CA LEU A 16 -12.94 2.99 -0.04
C LEU A 16 -12.01 3.29 -1.22
N TRP A 17 -11.93 4.55 -1.66
CA TRP A 17 -10.98 4.95 -2.71
C TRP A 17 -9.53 4.74 -2.29
N GLN A 18 -9.19 5.03 -1.04
CA GLN A 18 -7.85 4.78 -0.50
C GLN A 18 -7.52 3.28 -0.52
N ILE A 19 -8.43 2.43 -0.02
CA ILE A 19 -8.26 0.97 0.00
C ILE A 19 -8.15 0.43 -1.44
N GLN A 20 -9.00 0.89 -2.34
CA GLN A 20 -8.95 0.48 -3.74
C GLN A 20 -7.59 0.82 -4.38
N SER A 21 -7.05 2.02 -4.10
CA SER A 21 -5.72 2.39 -4.57
C SER A 21 -4.66 1.39 -4.09
N LEU A 22 -4.67 1.05 -2.80
CA LEU A 22 -3.73 0.06 -2.23
C LEU A 22 -3.91 -1.32 -2.88
N ILE A 23 -5.14 -1.78 -3.06
CA ILE A 23 -5.44 -3.06 -3.72
C ILE A 23 -4.86 -3.08 -5.13
N CYS A 24 -5.10 -2.05 -5.94
CA CYS A 24 -4.58 -1.98 -7.31
C CYS A 24 -3.04 -2.06 -7.35
N ILE A 25 -2.37 -1.39 -6.42
CA ILE A 25 -0.91 -1.41 -6.32
C ILE A 25 -0.41 -2.82 -5.94
N PHE A 26 -1.00 -3.44 -4.92
CA PHE A 26 -0.59 -4.78 -4.50
C PHE A 26 -0.91 -5.84 -5.54
N GLN A 27 -2.06 -5.74 -6.21
CA GLN A 27 -2.51 -6.72 -7.20
C GLN A 27 -1.51 -6.89 -8.34
N ARG A 28 -0.88 -5.80 -8.80
CA ARG A 28 0.17 -5.87 -9.83
C ARG A 28 1.34 -6.74 -9.36
N HIS A 29 1.81 -6.54 -8.13
CA HIS A 29 2.94 -7.29 -7.59
C HIS A 29 2.59 -8.74 -7.23
N ILE A 30 1.35 -8.98 -6.78
CA ILE A 30 0.83 -10.34 -6.56
C ILE A 30 0.82 -11.10 -7.89
N GLN A 31 0.30 -10.49 -8.96
CA GLN A 31 0.31 -11.09 -10.31
C GLN A 31 1.74 -11.37 -10.82
N GLU A 32 2.70 -10.51 -10.49
CA GLU A 32 4.12 -10.77 -10.79
C GLU A 32 4.65 -11.98 -10.03
N ILE A 33 4.31 -12.13 -8.73
CA ILE A 33 4.72 -13.26 -7.86
C ILE A 33 4.02 -14.58 -8.24
N GLU A 34 2.79 -14.53 -8.72
CA GLU A 34 1.98 -15.70 -9.09
C GLU A 34 2.34 -16.30 -10.46
N ARG A 35 3.25 -15.68 -11.23
CA ARG A 35 3.73 -16.25 -12.48
C ARG A 35 4.37 -17.63 -12.26
N GLU A 36 4.07 -18.58 -13.14
CA GLU A 36 4.69 -19.91 -13.12
C GLU A 36 6.21 -19.77 -13.26
N ASN A 37 6.96 -20.52 -12.43
CA ASN A 37 8.43 -20.59 -12.40
C ASN A 37 9.19 -19.41 -11.79
N ASN A 38 8.56 -18.54 -10.99
CA ASN A 38 9.33 -17.51 -10.27
C ASN A 38 10.34 -18.11 -9.30
N ALA A 39 11.60 -17.72 -9.46
CA ALA A 39 12.64 -18.07 -8.51
C ALA A 39 12.41 -17.33 -7.18
N VAL A 40 12.84 -17.94 -6.07
CA VAL A 40 12.74 -17.33 -4.72
C VAL A 40 13.41 -15.94 -4.68
N VAL A 41 14.49 -15.76 -5.44
CA VAL A 41 15.23 -14.50 -5.58
C VAL A 41 14.37 -13.41 -6.26
N GLU A 42 13.65 -13.76 -7.32
CA GLU A 42 12.75 -12.83 -8.01
C GLU A 42 11.59 -12.41 -7.12
N VAL A 43 11.02 -13.37 -6.38
CA VAL A 43 9.97 -13.08 -5.39
C VAL A 43 10.49 -12.14 -4.32
N LYS A 44 11.71 -12.35 -3.79
CA LYS A 44 12.30 -11.45 -2.80
C LYS A 44 12.51 -10.04 -3.36
N LYS A 45 12.99 -9.90 -4.59
CA LYS A 45 13.11 -8.59 -5.27
C LYS A 45 11.76 -7.87 -5.40
N ILE A 46 10.69 -8.58 -5.74
CA ILE A 46 9.36 -7.97 -5.82
C ILE A 46 8.92 -7.51 -4.43
N LEU A 47 9.15 -8.31 -3.39
CA LEU A 47 8.82 -7.93 -2.03
C LEU A 47 9.61 -6.70 -1.55
N ASP A 48 10.92 -6.64 -1.82
CA ASP A 48 11.77 -5.48 -1.48
C ASP A 48 11.33 -4.21 -2.22
N LYS A 49 10.89 -4.33 -3.49
CA LYS A 49 10.28 -3.23 -4.25
C LYS A 49 8.99 -2.74 -3.60
N VAL A 50 8.12 -3.65 -3.18
CA VAL A 50 6.86 -3.29 -2.48
C VAL A 50 7.15 -2.60 -1.16
N HIS A 51 8.11 -3.10 -0.38
CA HIS A 51 8.53 -2.46 0.88
C HIS A 51 9.02 -1.03 0.65
N THR A 52 9.92 -0.84 -0.32
CA THR A 52 10.47 0.46 -0.70
C THR A 52 9.37 1.43 -1.10
N MET A 53 8.44 1.00 -1.96
CA MET A 53 7.30 1.81 -2.41
C MET A 53 6.38 2.22 -1.24
N LEU A 54 6.07 1.31 -0.32
CA LEU A 54 5.27 1.64 0.87
C LEU A 54 5.97 2.64 1.78
N HIS A 55 7.30 2.52 1.91
CA HIS A 55 8.12 3.45 2.68
C HIS A 55 8.13 4.85 2.04
N GLU A 56 8.27 4.93 0.72
CA GLU A 56 8.19 6.19 -0.04
C GLU A 56 6.81 6.83 0.08
N TYR A 57 5.74 6.05 -0.01
CA TYR A 57 4.38 6.56 0.15
C TYR A 57 4.14 7.14 1.53
N LYS A 58 4.60 6.45 2.58
CA LYS A 58 4.55 6.98 3.94
C LYS A 58 5.36 8.28 4.07
N THR A 59 6.60 8.29 3.59
CA THR A 59 7.53 9.42 3.73
C THR A 59 7.02 10.66 3.00
N ASN A 60 6.52 10.47 1.78
CA ASN A 60 6.02 11.55 0.93
C ASN A 60 4.56 11.92 1.22
N LYS A 61 3.95 11.31 2.24
CA LYS A 61 2.51 11.45 2.56
C LYS A 61 1.64 11.28 1.33
N PHE A 62 1.93 10.23 0.56
CA PHE A 62 1.23 9.94 -0.68
C PHE A 62 -0.27 9.80 -0.40
N MET A 63 -1.05 10.25 -1.38
CA MET A 63 -2.50 10.15 -1.35
C MET A 63 -2.99 10.16 -2.80
N PRO A 64 -3.91 9.26 -3.18
CA PRO A 64 -4.48 9.21 -4.52
C PRO A 64 -5.15 10.54 -4.89
N LEU A 65 -5.04 10.95 -6.15
CA LEU A 65 -5.62 12.21 -6.64
C LEU A 65 -7.12 12.31 -6.37
N LYS A 66 -7.86 11.20 -6.56
CA LYS A 66 -9.29 11.14 -6.27
C LYS A 66 -9.59 11.45 -4.79
N VAL A 67 -8.82 10.88 -3.87
CA VAL A 67 -8.95 11.11 -2.43
C VAL A 67 -8.59 12.56 -2.08
N LYS A 68 -7.50 13.09 -2.64
CA LYS A 68 -7.13 14.52 -2.47
C LYS A 68 -8.25 15.45 -2.90
N GLY A 69 -8.86 15.21 -4.06
CA GLY A 69 -9.97 16.02 -4.57
C GLY A 69 -11.21 15.95 -3.67
N MET A 70 -11.56 14.77 -3.17
CA MET A 70 -12.70 14.60 -2.27
C MET A 70 -12.49 15.30 -0.92
N LEU A 71 -11.29 15.22 -0.35
CA LEU A 71 -10.96 15.91 0.89
C LEU A 71 -10.96 17.44 0.73
N ALA A 72 -10.46 17.94 -0.41
CA ALA A 72 -10.50 19.37 -0.72
C ALA A 72 -11.94 19.88 -0.77
N GLN A 73 -12.85 19.17 -1.46
CA GLN A 73 -14.27 19.54 -1.48
C GLN A 73 -14.89 19.53 -0.08
N LYS A 74 -14.66 18.48 0.71
CA LYS A 74 -15.19 18.41 2.08
C LYS A 74 -14.61 19.50 2.99
N GLN A 75 -13.40 19.97 2.72
CA GLN A 75 -12.81 21.09 3.44
C GLN A 75 -13.50 22.41 3.08
N GLU A 76 -13.82 22.64 1.81
CA GLU A 76 -14.62 23.79 1.35
C GLU A 76 -16.05 23.76 1.93
N ASP A 77 -16.63 22.57 2.09
CA ASP A 77 -17.95 22.36 2.70
C ASP A 77 -17.96 22.58 4.23
N GLY A 78 -16.81 22.93 4.84
CA GLY A 78 -16.69 23.28 6.26
C GLY A 78 -16.30 22.13 7.19
N PHE A 79 -15.91 20.97 6.66
CA PHE A 79 -15.54 19.79 7.46
C PHE A 79 -14.03 19.67 7.79
N GLY A 80 -13.32 20.79 7.88
CA GLY A 80 -11.84 20.83 8.01
C GLY A 80 -11.26 19.89 9.07
N GLN A 81 -11.81 19.89 10.30
CA GLN A 81 -11.32 19.02 11.38
C GLN A 81 -11.48 17.53 11.06
N LYS A 82 -12.57 17.15 10.39
CA LYS A 82 -12.80 15.75 9.98
C LYS A 82 -11.88 15.37 8.82
N CYS A 83 -11.61 16.30 7.89
CA CYS A 83 -10.60 16.10 6.83
C CYS A 83 -9.20 15.86 7.41
N ASP A 84 -8.79 16.63 8.41
CA ASP A 84 -7.49 16.45 9.08
C ASP A 84 -7.38 15.08 9.75
N HIS A 85 -8.46 14.64 10.40
CA HIS A 85 -8.53 13.32 11.02
C HIS A 85 -8.42 12.19 9.97
N VAL A 86 -9.22 12.25 8.90
CA VAL A 86 -9.18 11.25 7.82
C VAL A 86 -7.81 11.22 7.14
N ASN A 87 -7.19 12.39 6.92
CA ASN A 87 -5.84 12.48 6.39
C ASN A 87 -4.84 11.77 7.32
N ALA A 88 -4.90 12.00 8.63
CA ALA A 88 -4.04 11.30 9.59
C ALA A 88 -4.25 9.77 9.57
N GLU A 89 -5.50 9.30 9.47
CA GLU A 89 -5.80 7.87 9.38
C GLU A 89 -5.28 7.25 8.07
N ILE A 90 -5.42 7.93 6.93
CA ILE A 90 -4.83 7.50 5.65
C ILE A 90 -3.30 7.37 5.77
N GLN A 91 -2.63 8.33 6.41
CA GLN A 91 -1.20 8.22 6.66
C GLN A 91 -0.85 7.06 7.62
N GLY A 92 -1.71 6.81 8.60
CA GLY A 92 -1.63 5.66 9.50
C GLY A 92 -1.77 4.31 8.79
N MET A 93 -2.55 4.23 7.71
CA MET A 93 -2.71 3.01 6.92
C MET A 93 -1.38 2.53 6.34
N TYR A 94 -0.54 3.42 5.78
CA TYR A 94 0.77 3.01 5.24
C TYR A 94 1.68 2.44 6.32
N SER A 95 1.64 2.99 7.54
CA SER A 95 2.40 2.45 8.67
C SER A 95 1.91 1.05 9.05
N THR A 96 0.59 0.84 9.04
CA THR A 96 -0.01 -0.47 9.31
C THR A 96 0.36 -1.49 8.23
N CYS A 97 0.32 -1.09 6.95
CA CYS A 97 0.75 -1.91 5.83
C CYS A 97 2.21 -2.32 5.97
N LEU A 98 3.12 -1.39 6.29
CA LEU A 98 4.54 -1.68 6.49
C LEU A 98 4.76 -2.68 7.62
N VAL A 99 4.17 -2.46 8.79
CA VAL A 99 4.31 -3.37 9.94
C VAL A 99 3.81 -4.77 9.60
N TYR A 100 2.67 -4.86 8.92
CA TYR A 100 2.15 -6.15 8.48
C TYR A 100 3.09 -6.81 7.47
N PHE A 101 3.52 -6.06 6.46
CA PHE A 101 4.39 -6.55 5.39
C PHE A 101 5.74 -7.05 5.93
N GLU A 102 6.39 -6.30 6.82
CA GLU A 102 7.65 -6.68 7.46
C GLU A 102 7.53 -7.95 8.30
N ARG A 103 6.43 -8.11 9.04
CA ARG A 103 6.16 -9.36 9.79
C ARG A 103 6.05 -10.57 8.86
N TRP A 104 5.46 -10.40 7.67
CA TRP A 104 5.35 -11.45 6.66
C TRP A 104 6.66 -11.72 5.93
N MET A 105 7.53 -10.72 5.81
CA MET A 105 8.86 -10.88 5.20
C MET A 105 9.88 -11.47 6.16
N ALA A 106 9.76 -11.29 7.48
CA ALA A 106 10.77 -11.73 8.44
C ALA A 106 11.18 -13.22 8.31
N PRO A 107 10.27 -14.20 8.11
CA PRO A 107 10.66 -15.59 7.89
C PRO A 107 11.44 -15.83 6.59
N ARG A 108 11.37 -14.88 5.63
CA ARG A 108 11.98 -14.96 4.31
C ARG A 108 13.38 -14.33 4.25
N GLU A 109 13.85 -13.70 5.33
CA GLU A 109 15.21 -13.16 5.40
C GLU A 109 16.30 -14.23 5.27
N GLY A 110 16.01 -15.48 5.63
CA GLY A 110 16.93 -16.60 5.36
C GLY A 110 17.21 -16.83 3.88
N PHE A 111 16.34 -16.35 2.98
CA PHE A 111 16.55 -16.46 1.54
C PHE A 111 17.46 -15.35 0.97
N SER A 112 17.83 -14.35 1.78
CA SER A 112 18.77 -13.29 1.38
C SER A 112 20.12 -13.87 0.94
N THR A 113 20.53 -15.03 1.48
CA THR A 113 21.74 -15.75 1.08
C THR A 113 21.70 -16.27 -0.36
N PHE A 114 20.52 -16.40 -0.98
CA PHE A 114 20.39 -16.85 -2.37
C PHE A 114 20.34 -15.68 -3.37
N MET A 115 20.41 -14.42 -2.94
CA MET A 115 20.28 -13.27 -3.83
C MET A 115 21.37 -13.19 -4.91
N TRP A 116 22.53 -13.84 -4.72
CA TRP A 116 23.57 -13.96 -5.75
C TRP A 116 23.16 -14.86 -6.93
N MET A 117 22.13 -15.69 -6.77
CA MET A 117 21.57 -16.53 -7.85
C MET A 117 20.61 -15.74 -8.75
N ASP A 118 20.65 -14.42 -8.68
CA ASP A 118 19.86 -13.57 -9.56
C ASP A 118 20.36 -13.67 -11.00
N LEU A 119 19.68 -14.51 -11.79
CA LEU A 119 20.03 -14.76 -13.18
C LEU A 119 19.65 -13.61 -14.12
N GLY A 120 18.92 -12.59 -13.62
CA GLY A 120 18.54 -11.41 -14.39
C GLY A 120 19.71 -10.49 -14.75
N GLU A 121 20.82 -10.55 -14.00
CA GLU A 121 22.05 -9.79 -14.28
C GLU A 121 23.04 -10.55 -15.19
N ILE A 122 22.81 -11.82 -15.49
CA ILE A 122 23.75 -12.68 -16.25
C ILE A 122 23.50 -12.62 -17.78
N LEU A 123 22.43 -11.94 -18.21
CA LEU A 123 22.02 -11.85 -19.62
C LEU A 123 22.29 -10.49 -20.29
N ASP A 124 23.13 -9.64 -19.70
CA ASP A 124 23.71 -8.47 -20.38
C ASP A 124 25.12 -8.75 -20.93
#